data_AF-A0AAN7KUE7-F1
#
_entry.id   AF-A0AAN7KUE7-F1
#
_cell.length_a   1.000
_cell.length_b   1.000
_cell.length_c   1.000
_cell.angle_alpha   90.00
_cell.angle_beta   90.00
_cell.angle_gamma   90.00
#
_symmetry.space_group_name_H-M   'P 1'
#
loop_
_entity.id
_entity.type
_entity.pdbx_description
1 polymer ?
#
loop_
_entity_poly.entity_id
_entity_poly.type
_entity_poly.pdbx_seq_one_letter_code
_entity_poly.pdbx_strand_id
1 'polypeptide(L)'
;MGDRFLVRQGCIKPLCDLLSCPDPKIITVCLEGLANILKAGEAEKVEGRTGDINVYVQMINGAEGLEKIEHLQEHENIEIYEEAVKILETYWQEEEEEEEEETLPPW
;
A
#
# COMPACT_ATOMS: atom_id res chain seq x y z
N MET A 1 -8.01 -21.01 3.67
CA MET A 1 -6.81 -21.44 2.92
C MET A 1 -6.86 -21.04 1.43
N GLY A 2 -7.66 -20.04 1.02
CA GLY A 2 -7.66 -19.55 -0.38
C GLY A 2 -6.81 -18.29 -0.57
N ASP A 3 -6.56 -17.61 0.53
CA ASP A 3 -6.18 -16.20 0.61
C ASP A 3 -4.65 -16.07 0.50
N ARG A 4 -3.93 -17.02 1.12
CA ARG A 4 -2.47 -17.15 1.07
C ARG A 4 -1.90 -17.60 -0.30
N PHE A 5 -2.75 -18.04 -1.24
CA PHE A 5 -2.31 -18.54 -2.56
C PHE A 5 -2.28 -17.44 -3.62
N LEU A 6 -3.19 -16.47 -3.58
CA LEU A 6 -3.20 -15.33 -4.51
C LEU A 6 -1.97 -14.42 -4.32
N VAL A 7 -1.57 -14.24 -3.07
CA VAL A 7 -0.40 -13.46 -2.66
C VAL A 7 0.90 -14.11 -3.12
N ARG A 8 0.98 -15.45 -3.04
CA ARG A 8 2.12 -16.24 -3.53
C ARG A 8 2.14 -16.42 -5.06
N GLN A 9 1.09 -16.03 -5.78
CA GLN A 9 0.96 -16.21 -7.23
C GLN A 9 1.46 -15.02 -8.06
N GLY A 10 2.02 -13.98 -7.43
CA GLY A 10 2.64 -12.88 -8.17
C GLY A 10 1.62 -11.95 -8.84
N CYS A 11 0.41 -11.81 -8.29
CA CYS A 11 -0.59 -10.86 -8.78
C CYS A 11 -0.22 -9.40 -8.52
N ILE A 12 0.68 -9.13 -7.56
CA ILE A 12 1.13 -7.76 -7.21
C ILE A 12 1.85 -7.10 -8.40
N LYS A 13 2.81 -7.80 -9.04
CA LYS A 13 3.57 -7.21 -10.15
C LYS A 13 2.67 -6.81 -11.34
N PRO A 14 1.77 -7.68 -11.85
CA PRO A 14 0.78 -7.29 -12.86
C PRO A 14 -0.14 -6.15 -12.42
N LEU A 15 -0.60 -6.12 -11.16
CA LEU A 15 -1.43 -5.01 -10.67
C LEU A 15 -0.66 -3.68 -10.68
N CYS A 16 0.60 -3.68 -10.21
CA CYS A 16 1.48 -2.52 -10.30
C CYS A 16 1.76 -2.12 -11.75
N ASP A 17 1.92 -3.08 -12.67
CA ASP A 17 2.14 -2.79 -14.09
C ASP A 17 0.89 -2.19 -14.77
N LEU A 18 -0.31 -2.54 -14.30
CA LEU A 18 -1.57 -1.97 -14.78
C LEU A 18 -1.85 -0.55 -14.25
N LEU A 19 -1.15 -0.07 -13.22
CA LEU A 19 -1.24 1.33 -12.77
C LEU A 19 -0.74 2.32 -13.82
N SER A 20 0.07 1.87 -14.77
CA SER A 20 0.54 2.69 -15.91
C SER A 20 -0.40 2.61 -17.13
N CYS A 21 -1.58 1.99 -16.99
CA CYS A 21 -2.54 1.85 -18.08
C CYS A 21 -3.24 3.19 -18.37
N PRO A 22 -3.48 3.58 -19.64
CA PRO A 22 -4.18 4.82 -19.95
C PRO A 22 -5.68 4.82 -19.61
N ASP A 23 -6.26 3.66 -19.28
CA ASP A 23 -7.67 3.58 -18.90
C ASP A 23 -7.83 3.86 -17.39
N PRO A 24 -8.44 5.00 -17.01
CA PRO A 24 -8.60 5.36 -15.61
C PRO A 24 -9.40 4.31 -14.81
N LYS A 25 -10.33 3.59 -15.46
CA LYS A 25 -11.09 2.54 -14.76
C LYS A 25 -10.21 1.37 -14.37
N ILE A 26 -9.23 1.04 -15.21
CA ILE A 26 -8.26 -0.03 -14.91
C ILE A 26 -7.39 0.40 -13.74
N ILE A 27 -6.91 1.66 -13.75
CA ILE A 27 -6.11 2.21 -12.65
C ILE A 27 -6.89 2.12 -11.34
N THR A 28 -8.14 2.61 -11.30
CA THR A 28 -8.99 2.58 -10.09
C THR A 28 -9.16 1.16 -9.55
N VAL A 29 -9.50 0.19 -10.41
CA VAL A 29 -9.65 -1.22 -9.99
C VAL A 29 -8.33 -1.80 -9.46
N CYS A 30 -7.20 -1.41 -10.04
CA CYS A 30 -5.89 -1.86 -9.58
C CYS A 30 -5.52 -1.24 -8.22
N LEU A 31 -5.78 0.06 -8.01
CA LEU A 31 -5.59 0.74 -6.73
C LEU A 31 -6.45 0.10 -5.63
N GLU A 32 -7.74 -0.15 -5.90
CA GLU A 32 -8.62 -0.86 -4.97
C GLU A 32 -8.10 -2.27 -4.64
N GLY A 33 -7.60 -2.99 -5.65
CA GLY A 33 -6.98 -4.30 -5.48
C GLY A 33 -5.74 -4.25 -4.57
N LEU A 34 -4.85 -3.28 -4.80
CA LEU A 34 -3.65 -3.08 -3.99
C LEU A 34 -3.99 -2.66 -2.56
N ALA A 35 -4.95 -1.76 -2.36
CA ALA A 35 -5.44 -1.36 -1.04
C ALA A 35 -5.99 -2.55 -0.24
N ASN A 36 -6.76 -3.44 -0.90
CA ASN A 36 -7.28 -4.65 -0.27
C ASN A 36 -6.17 -5.63 0.13
N ILE A 37 -5.13 -5.76 -0.70
CA ILE A 37 -3.96 -6.59 -0.41
C ILE A 37 -3.20 -6.05 0.80
N LEU A 38 -2.92 -4.74 0.81
CA LEU A 38 -2.24 -4.08 1.92
C LEU A 38 -3.02 -4.21 3.24
N LYS A 39 -4.34 -4.04 3.19
CA LYS A 39 -5.24 -4.23 4.33
C LYS A 39 -5.22 -5.67 4.87
N ALA A 40 -5.17 -6.66 3.98
CA ALA A 40 -5.02 -8.05 4.39
C ALA A 40 -3.67 -8.29 5.07
N GLY A 41 -2.62 -7.64 4.58
CA GLY A 41 -1.30 -7.62 5.22
C GLY A 41 -1.30 -7.06 6.63
N GLU A 42 -2.03 -5.96 6.85
CA GLU A 42 -2.12 -5.35 8.17
C GLU A 42 -2.89 -6.23 9.14
N ALA A 43 -3.95 -6.88 8.68
CA ALA A 43 -4.65 -7.90 9.48
C ALA A 43 -3.72 -9.09 9.82
N GLU A 44 -2.85 -9.53 8.90
CA GLU A 44 -1.85 -10.57 9.17
C GLU A 44 -0.77 -10.14 10.17
N LYS A 45 -0.38 -8.86 10.15
CA LYS A 45 0.52 -8.24 11.15
C LYS A 45 -0.13 -8.23 12.54
N VAL A 46 -1.37 -7.73 12.67
CA VAL A 46 -2.12 -7.70 13.94
C VAL A 46 -2.35 -9.10 14.52
N GLU A 47 -2.55 -10.10 13.65
CA GLU A 47 -2.69 -11.50 14.07
C GLU A 47 -1.35 -12.17 14.45
N GLY A 48 -0.23 -11.45 14.41
CA GLY A 48 1.10 -11.94 14.79
C GLY A 48 1.66 -12.99 13.83
N ARG A 49 1.14 -13.09 12.59
CA ARG A 49 1.54 -14.12 11.61
C ARG A 49 2.77 -13.73 10.81
N THR A 50 3.02 -12.44 10.65
CA THR A 50 4.13 -11.89 9.84
C THR A 50 5.15 -11.07 10.65
N GLY A 51 4.98 -10.97 11.98
CA GLY A 51 5.71 -10.02 12.82
C GLY A 51 5.15 -8.60 12.69
N ASP A 52 5.90 -7.58 13.12
CA ASP A 52 5.47 -6.16 13.08
C ASP A 52 5.56 -5.51 11.70
N ILE A 53 5.71 -6.31 10.63
CA ILE A 53 5.93 -5.80 9.27
C ILE A 53 4.85 -6.34 8.33
N ASN A 54 4.30 -5.43 7.52
CA ASN A 54 3.41 -5.78 6.43
C ASN A 54 4.23 -6.26 5.22
N VAL A 55 4.28 -7.59 5.01
CA VAL A 55 5.06 -8.21 3.93
C VAL A 55 4.64 -7.74 2.52
N TYR A 56 3.42 -7.25 2.37
CA TYR A 56 2.87 -6.81 1.09
C TYR A 56 3.41 -5.45 0.66
N VAL A 57 3.70 -4.56 1.61
CA VAL A 57 4.39 -3.28 1.37
C VAL A 57 5.73 -3.54 0.68
N GLN A 58 6.51 -4.50 1.20
CA GLN A 58 7.80 -4.88 0.60
C GLN A 58 7.63 -5.48 -0.80
N MET A 59 6.60 -6.30 -1.02
CA MET A 59 6.33 -6.89 -2.33
C MET A 59 5.90 -5.85 -3.37
N ILE A 60 5.12 -4.84 -2.98
CA ILE A 60 4.71 -3.73 -3.85
C ILE A 60 5.92 -2.86 -4.19
N ASN A 61 6.78 -2.56 -3.20
CA ASN A 61 7.98 -1.79 -3.43
C ASN A 61 8.94 -2.51 -4.41
N GLY A 62 9.16 -3.81 -4.21
CA GLY A 62 9.95 -4.64 -5.14
C GLY A 62 9.35 -4.80 -6.54
N ALA A 63 8.08 -4.40 -6.74
CA ALA A 63 7.40 -4.42 -8.03
C ALA A 63 7.38 -3.05 -8.74
N GLU A 64 8.11 -2.05 -8.22
CA GLU A 64 8.03 -0.64 -8.65
C GLU A 64 6.61 -0.07 -8.45
N GLY A 65 5.85 -0.62 -7.51
CA GLY A 65 4.47 -0.19 -7.26
C GLY A 65 4.40 1.16 -6.56
N LEU A 66 5.32 1.43 -5.62
CA LEU A 66 5.36 2.68 -4.87
C LEU A 66 5.52 3.89 -5.80
N GLU A 67 6.57 3.90 -6.63
CA GLU A 67 6.85 4.97 -7.59
C GLU A 67 5.65 5.23 -8.54
N LYS A 68 4.94 4.16 -8.92
CA LYS A 68 3.74 4.29 -9.77
C LYS A 68 2.55 4.88 -9.03
N ILE A 69 2.33 4.51 -7.77
CA ILE A 69 1.26 5.10 -6.94
C ILE A 69 1.56 6.58 -6.67
N GLU A 70 2.82 6.94 -6.41
CA GLU A 70 3.25 8.34 -6.28
C GLU A 70 2.97 9.14 -7.58
N HIS A 71 3.30 8.57 -8.75
CA HIS A 71 3.02 9.22 -10.02
C HIS A 71 1.51 9.46 -10.27
N LEU A 72 0.64 8.60 -9.74
CA LEU A 72 -0.80 8.77 -9.85
C LEU A 72 -1.35 9.96 -9.04
N GLN A 73 -0.55 10.54 -8.14
CA GLN A 73 -0.90 11.82 -7.51
C GLN A 73 -0.94 13.00 -8.50
N GLU A 74 -0.32 12.86 -9.67
CA GLU A 74 -0.36 13.88 -10.73
C GLU A 74 -1.46 13.61 -11.77
N HIS A 75 -2.30 12.58 -11.56
CA HIS A 75 -3.31 12.16 -12.52
C HIS A 75 -4.46 13.18 -12.61
N GLU A 76 -4.97 13.44 -13.82
CA GLU A 76 -6.08 14.38 -14.07
C GLU A 76 -7.44 13.94 -13.48
N ASN A 77 -7.51 12.70 -13.01
CA ASN A 77 -8.71 12.13 -12.41
C ASN A 77 -8.58 12.24 -10.90
N ILE A 78 -9.45 13.07 -10.30
CA ILE A 78 -9.48 13.34 -8.87
C ILE A 78 -9.67 12.05 -8.05
N GLU A 79 -10.51 11.11 -8.52
CA GLU A 79 -10.74 9.85 -7.81
C GLU A 79 -9.47 8.99 -7.72
N ILE A 80 -8.65 8.99 -8.77
CA ILE A 80 -7.38 8.26 -8.81
C ILE A 80 -6.36 8.93 -7.88
N TYR A 81 -6.28 10.26 -7.93
CA TYR A 81 -5.45 11.05 -7.03
C TYR A 81 -5.79 10.78 -5.56
N GLU A 82 -7.07 10.91 -5.19
CA GLU A 82 -7.53 10.75 -3.80
C GLU A 82 -7.23 9.34 -3.27
N GLU A 83 -7.49 8.30 -4.07
CA GLU A 83 -7.23 6.93 -3.64
C GLU A 83 -5.72 6.63 -3.55
N ALA A 84 -4.90 7.17 -4.46
CA ALA A 84 -3.45 7.04 -4.40
C ALA A 84 -2.86 7.71 -3.15
N VAL A 85 -3.27 8.95 -2.86
CA VAL A 85 -2.87 9.67 -1.64
C VAL A 85 -3.24 8.86 -0.41
N LYS A 86 -4.50 8.45 -0.28
CA LYS A 86 -4.99 7.67 0.85
C LYS A 86 -4.19 6.38 1.08
N ILE A 87 -3.84 5.64 0.03
CA ILE A 87 -3.00 4.44 0.14
C ILE A 87 -1.61 4.79 0.69
N LEU A 88 -0.98 5.86 0.18
CA LEU A 88 0.35 6.27 0.63
C LEU A 88 0.33 6.75 2.08
N GLU A 89 -0.67 7.56 2.47
CA GLU A 89 -0.83 8.02 3.85
C GLU A 89 -1.08 6.85 4.81
N THR A 90 -1.87 5.85 4.39
CA THR A 90 -2.22 4.72 5.28
C THR A 90 -1.07 3.72 5.47
N TYR A 91 -0.27 3.44 4.43
CA TYR A 91 0.69 2.32 4.47
C TYR A 91 2.16 2.74 4.36
N TRP A 92 2.44 3.99 3.98
CA TRP A 92 3.80 4.52 3.81
C TRP A 92 4.09 5.76 4.66
N GLN A 93 3.11 6.37 5.33
CA GLN A 93 3.33 7.47 6.29
C GLN A 93 3.25 7.05 7.78
N GLU A 94 2.89 5.80 8.11
CA GLU A 94 2.82 5.32 9.50
C GLU A 94 4.20 5.14 10.20
N GLU A 95 5.29 5.75 9.70
CA GLU A 95 6.59 5.80 10.39
C GLU A 95 6.85 7.11 11.18
N GLU A 96 5.92 8.07 11.21
CA GLU A 96 6.10 9.33 11.98
C GLU A 96 5.34 9.41 13.32
N GLU A 97 4.52 8.42 13.71
CA GLU A 97 3.78 8.45 15.00
C GLU A 97 4.45 7.67 16.16
N GLU A 98 5.71 7.26 16.03
CA GLU A 98 6.55 6.78 17.15
C GLU A 98 7.75 7.72 17.44
N GLU A 99 7.53 9.04 17.47
CA GLU A 99 8.41 9.99 18.18
C GLU A 99 7.61 10.97 19.06
N GLU A 100 6.64 10.47 19.83
CA GLU A 100 6.14 11.16 21.03
C GLU A 100 6.31 10.28 22.28
N GLU A 101 7.53 9.80 22.56
CA GLU A 101 7.87 9.27 23.89
C GLU A 101 9.06 10.05 24.51
N GLU A 102 8.67 10.97 25.41
CA GLU A 102 9.41 11.46 26.57
C GLU A 102 10.86 11.97 26.41
N THR A 103 11.05 13.29 26.42
CA THR A 103 11.90 13.94 27.45
C THR A 103 11.45 15.39 27.72
N LEU A 104 10.40 15.59 28.52
CA LEU A 104 10.27 16.84 29.28
C LEU A 104 11.12 16.71 30.55
N PRO A 105 12.22 17.47 30.73
CA PRO A 105 12.99 17.38 31.96
C PRO A 105 12.19 18.02 33.11
N PRO A 106 12.14 17.40 34.30
CA PRO A 106 11.52 18.00 35.45
C PRO A 106 12.52 18.93 36.13
N TRP A 107 12.43 20.24 35.85
CA TRP A 107 12.79 21.30 36.79
C TRP A 107 12.27 22.67 36.33
#